data_AF-A0A9R0K9Z5-F1
#
_entry.id   AF-A0A9R0K9Z5-F1
#
_cell.length_a   1.000
_cell.length_b   1.000
_cell.length_c   1.000
_cell.angle_alpha   90.00
_cell.angle_beta   90.00
_cell.angle_gamma   90.00
#
_symmetry.space_group_name_H-M   'P 1'
#
loop_
_entity.id
_entity.type
_entity.pdbx_description
1 polymer ?
#
loop_
_entity_poly.entity_id
_entity_poly.type
_entity_poly.pdbx_seq_one_letter_code
_entity_poly.pdbx_strand_id
1 'polypeptide(L)'
;MRRNNGGNYTNPCLTMHQPWASLLVYGIKRVEGRSWPAPLRGRVWIHAASKVPEPETIKAIEDFYREIYAVNGIEDLKFPDNYPTSLLLGCVEVVGCISCEELQSWEELPEGVRLEGQTDFCWLCEQPQKLLIPFEMRGQQGVYNLEKKIYEAAVRGLRPVEAPYPVKFPLVDPQDPYSLKPGSLACLSKNSKASELGMSSNLSNVIAGARVAATQFSRENKGDSGVESGAEIPVSSRTRNQLKGKTQNEEKVPRDAEPNSVTED
;
A
#
# COMPACT_ATOMS: atom_id res chain seq x y z
N MET A 1 23.16 22.81 -6.25
CA MET A 1 23.44 21.39 -6.58
C MET A 1 22.66 20.51 -5.61
N ARG A 2 21.47 20.03 -6.00
CA ARG A 2 20.68 19.13 -5.16
C ARG A 2 21.34 17.75 -5.19
N ARG A 3 21.80 17.28 -4.03
CA ARG A 3 22.32 15.92 -3.84
C ARG A 3 21.29 14.92 -4.37
N ASN A 4 21.73 14.07 -5.28
CA ASN A 4 20.98 12.94 -5.77
C ASN A 4 20.77 11.99 -4.59
N ASN A 5 19.61 12.07 -3.92
CA ASN A 5 19.27 11.26 -2.76
C ASN A 5 18.79 9.88 -3.24
N GLY A 6 19.56 9.24 -4.13
CA GLY A 6 19.35 7.86 -4.52
C GLY A 6 19.60 7.00 -3.30
N GLY A 7 18.56 6.73 -2.53
CA GLY A 7 18.65 5.76 -1.43
C GLY A 7 19.20 4.46 -1.99
N ASN A 8 20.15 3.85 -1.27
CA ASN A 8 20.63 2.50 -1.62
C ASN A 8 19.51 1.49 -1.36
N TYR A 9 18.56 1.42 -2.31
CA TYR A 9 17.48 0.45 -2.31
C TYR A 9 17.98 -0.83 -2.94
N THR A 10 18.01 -1.90 -2.16
CA THR A 10 18.37 -3.25 -2.64
C THR A 10 17.11 -4.06 -2.92
N ASN A 11 16.19 -4.08 -1.96
CA ASN A 11 14.90 -4.75 -2.04
C ASN A 11 13.80 -3.79 -1.55
N PRO A 12 13.51 -2.71 -2.29
CA PRO A 12 12.62 -1.67 -1.83
C PRO A 12 11.20 -2.20 -1.65
N CYS A 13 10.54 -1.75 -0.60
CA CYS A 13 9.16 -2.04 -0.25
C CYS A 13 8.43 -0.75 0.06
N LEU A 14 7.16 -0.70 -0.31
CA LEU A 14 6.24 0.39 -0.04
C LEU A 14 5.04 -0.16 0.72
N THR A 15 4.76 0.42 1.88
CA THR A 15 3.50 0.17 2.59
C THR A 15 2.43 1.10 2.04
N MET A 16 1.25 0.55 1.75
CA MET A 16 0.09 1.30 1.29
C MET A 16 -1.22 0.76 1.86
N HIS A 17 -2.23 1.62 1.98
CA HIS A 17 -3.52 1.24 2.55
C HIS A 17 -4.30 0.32 1.62
N GLN A 18 -5.17 -0.49 2.22
CA GLN A 18 -6.19 -1.20 1.47
C GLN A 18 -7.34 -0.27 1.11
N PRO A 19 -8.05 -0.51 -0.01
CA PRO A 19 -7.89 -1.63 -0.95
C PRO A 19 -6.75 -1.47 -1.98
N TRP A 20 -6.11 -0.30 -2.06
CA TRP A 20 -5.13 0.01 -3.12
C TRP A 20 -3.94 -0.97 -3.17
N ALA A 21 -3.48 -1.48 -2.03
CA ALA A 21 -2.39 -2.46 -1.98
C ALA A 21 -2.71 -3.72 -2.78
N SER A 22 -3.87 -4.33 -2.54
CA SER A 22 -4.30 -5.49 -3.31
C SER A 22 -4.53 -5.11 -4.77
N LEU A 23 -5.23 -4.01 -5.05
CA LEU A 23 -5.55 -3.63 -6.44
C LEU A 23 -4.30 -3.42 -7.29
N LEU A 24 -3.21 -2.89 -6.71
CA LEU A 24 -1.93 -2.72 -7.40
C LEU A 24 -1.27 -4.06 -7.71
N VAL A 25 -1.21 -4.97 -6.72
CA VAL A 25 -0.60 -6.31 -6.90
C VAL A 25 -1.43 -7.22 -7.79
N TYR A 26 -2.75 -7.01 -7.87
CA TYR A 26 -3.66 -7.72 -8.77
C TYR A 26 -3.68 -7.11 -10.19
N GLY A 27 -2.92 -6.04 -10.45
CA GLY A 27 -2.85 -5.41 -11.76
C GLY A 27 -4.09 -4.62 -12.18
N ILE A 28 -4.99 -4.34 -11.23
CA ILE A 28 -6.19 -3.52 -11.46
C ILE A 28 -5.79 -2.04 -11.42
N LYS A 29 -5.05 -1.64 -10.38
CA LYS A 29 -4.43 -0.33 -10.25
C LYS A 29 -3.09 -0.34 -10.99
N ARG A 30 -2.84 0.68 -11.81
CA ARG A 30 -1.66 0.78 -12.69
C ARG A 30 -0.78 1.98 -12.34
N VAL A 31 -1.35 2.96 -11.64
CA VAL A 31 -0.64 4.18 -11.23
C VAL A 31 -0.71 4.31 -9.71
N GLU A 32 0.43 4.40 -9.05
CA GLU A 32 0.51 4.72 -7.62
C GLU A 32 0.65 6.23 -7.39
N GLY A 33 -0.26 6.82 -6.62
CA GLY A 33 -0.32 8.26 -6.38
C GLY A 33 0.38 8.66 -5.09
N ARG A 34 1.30 9.64 -5.14
CA ARG A 34 2.03 10.16 -3.97
C ARG A 34 2.22 11.67 -4.05
N SER A 35 2.36 12.31 -2.88
CA SER A 35 2.75 13.72 -2.78
C SER A 35 4.24 13.98 -3.01
N TRP A 36 5.00 12.94 -3.35
CA TRP A 36 6.44 13.00 -3.60
C TRP A 36 6.83 12.07 -4.77
N PRO A 37 7.88 12.42 -5.53
CA PRO A 37 8.29 11.65 -6.71
C PRO A 37 8.87 10.30 -6.33
N ALA A 38 8.77 9.32 -7.23
CA ALA A 38 9.36 8.00 -7.03
C ALA A 38 10.89 8.09 -6.88
N PRO A 39 11.45 7.62 -5.74
CA PRO A 39 12.88 7.73 -5.43
C PRO A 39 13.71 6.62 -6.11
N LEU A 40 13.04 5.74 -6.85
CA LEU A 40 13.60 4.54 -7.48
C LEU A 40 12.89 4.23 -8.80
N ARG A 41 13.48 3.29 -9.55
CA ARG A 41 12.86 2.56 -10.66
C ARG A 41 13.11 1.06 -10.46
N GLY A 42 12.35 0.25 -11.18
CA GLY A 42 12.42 -1.20 -11.09
C GLY A 42 11.47 -1.76 -10.03
N ARG A 43 11.74 -3.00 -9.60
CA ARG A 43 10.87 -3.74 -8.68
C ARG A 43 10.71 -3.00 -7.35
N VAL A 44 9.46 -2.87 -6.91
CA VAL A 44 9.08 -2.47 -5.55
C VAL A 44 8.09 -3.48 -4.96
N TRP A 45 8.39 -3.95 -3.76
CA TRP A 45 7.50 -4.82 -2.99
C TRP A 45 6.35 -4.03 -2.39
N ILE A 46 5.17 -4.64 -2.32
CA ILE A 46 3.96 -4.00 -1.82
C ILE A 46 3.52 -4.68 -0.53
N HIS A 47 3.48 -3.91 0.54
CA HIS A 47 2.98 -4.29 1.85
C HIS A 47 1.64 -3.60 2.11
N ALA A 48 0.65 -4.36 2.57
CA ALA A 48 -0.63 -3.81 3.00
C ALA A 48 -0.52 -3.24 4.41
N ALA A 49 -0.87 -1.96 4.58
CA ALA A 49 -0.90 -1.30 5.88
C ALA A 49 -1.84 -2.02 6.87
N SER A 50 -1.68 -1.74 8.17
CA SER A 50 -2.42 -2.42 9.24
C SER A 50 -3.87 -1.96 9.40
N LYS A 51 -4.20 -0.72 8.99
CA LYS A 51 -5.55 -0.18 9.11
C LYS A 51 -6.51 -0.93 8.18
N VAL A 52 -7.55 -1.50 8.79
CA VAL A 52 -8.63 -2.19 8.07
C VAL A 52 -9.43 -1.15 7.27
N PRO A 53 -9.66 -1.37 5.97
CA PRO A 53 -10.46 -0.46 5.16
C PRO A 53 -11.94 -0.54 5.55
N GLU A 54 -12.61 0.59 5.59
CA GLU A 54 -14.06 0.65 5.79
C GLU A 54 -14.79 0.03 4.58
N PRO A 55 -15.91 -0.68 4.75
CA PRO A 55 -16.67 -1.26 3.64
C PRO A 55 -17.06 -0.23 2.57
N GLU A 56 -17.43 0.98 3.00
CA GLU A 56 -17.78 2.11 2.12
C GLU A 56 -16.58 2.55 1.28
N THR A 57 -15.37 2.47 1.85
CA THR A 57 -14.12 2.76 1.15
C THR A 57 -13.82 1.72 0.10
N ILE A 58 -13.96 0.43 0.44
CA ILE A 58 -13.80 -0.65 -0.53
C ILE A 58 -14.76 -0.43 -1.69
N LYS A 59 -16.04 -0.24 -1.39
CA LYS A 59 -17.08 -0.02 -2.41
C LYS A 59 -16.78 1.19 -3.29
N ALA A 60 -16.44 2.34 -2.71
CA ALA A 60 -16.14 3.55 -3.48
C ALA A 60 -14.95 3.37 -4.43
N ILE A 61 -13.91 2.64 -4.00
CA ILE A 61 -12.74 2.38 -4.84
C ILE A 61 -13.03 1.32 -5.90
N GLU A 62 -13.78 0.27 -5.59
CA GLU A 62 -14.21 -0.72 -6.59
C GLU A 62 -15.12 -0.10 -7.65
N ASP A 63 -16.09 0.73 -7.25
CA ASP A 63 -16.96 1.46 -8.18
C ASP A 63 -16.14 2.38 -9.09
N PHE A 64 -15.16 3.10 -8.52
CA PHE A 64 -14.23 3.91 -9.29
C PHE A 64 -13.47 3.08 -10.35
N TYR A 65 -12.88 1.95 -9.97
CA TYR A 65 -12.17 1.12 -10.96
C TYR A 65 -13.12 0.50 -11.99
N ARG A 66 -14.34 0.13 -11.59
CA ARG A 66 -15.34 -0.42 -12.51
C ARG A 66 -15.69 0.59 -13.61
N GLU A 67 -15.94 1.85 -13.24
CA GLU A 67 -16.27 2.92 -14.19
C GLU A 67 -15.09 3.28 -15.10
N ILE A 68 -13.87 3.45 -14.58
CA ILE A 68 -12.73 3.81 -15.44
C ILE A 68 -12.37 2.68 -16.41
N TYR A 69 -12.58 1.41 -16.03
CA TYR A 69 -12.41 0.27 -16.95
C TYR A 69 -13.54 0.20 -17.98
N ALA A 70 -14.78 0.54 -17.59
CA ALA A 70 -15.92 0.61 -18.51
C ALA A 70 -15.74 1.68 -19.59
N VAL A 71 -15.08 2.81 -19.29
CA VAL A 71 -14.67 3.82 -20.29
C VAL A 71 -13.76 3.21 -21.37
N ASN A 72 -12.98 2.18 -21.03
CA ASN A 72 -12.18 1.42 -21.98
C ASN A 72 -12.89 0.19 -22.57
N GLY A 73 -14.20 0.04 -22.35
CA GLY A 73 -15.01 -1.07 -22.85
C GLY A 73 -14.90 -2.37 -22.04
N ILE A 74 -14.42 -2.31 -20.79
CA ILE A 74 -14.22 -3.48 -19.93
C ILE A 74 -15.25 -3.44 -18.80
N GLU A 75 -16.30 -4.26 -18.92
CA GLU A 75 -17.42 -4.27 -17.98
C GLU A 75 -17.31 -5.39 -16.92
N ASP A 76 -16.72 -6.55 -17.26
CA ASP A 76 -16.55 -7.69 -16.34
C ASP A 76 -15.22 -7.60 -15.55
N LEU A 77 -15.08 -6.54 -14.77
CA LEU A 77 -13.93 -6.37 -13.87
C LEU A 77 -14.15 -7.16 -12.56
N LYS A 78 -13.24 -8.11 -12.30
CA LYS A 78 -13.23 -8.94 -11.10
C LYS A 78 -12.29 -8.38 -10.04
N PHE A 79 -12.80 -8.24 -8.83
CA PHE A 79 -12.05 -7.75 -7.68
C PHE A 79 -11.60 -8.90 -6.77
N PRO A 80 -10.55 -8.72 -5.95
CA PRO A 80 -10.17 -9.69 -4.93
C PRO A 80 -11.30 -9.90 -3.90
N ASP A 81 -11.51 -11.15 -3.48
CA ASP A 81 -12.54 -11.47 -2.47
C ASP A 81 -12.24 -10.87 -1.09
N ASN A 82 -10.98 -10.55 -0.80
CA ASN A 82 -10.55 -9.97 0.47
C ASN A 82 -9.35 -9.02 0.31
N TYR A 83 -9.22 -8.12 1.29
CA TYR A 83 -8.18 -7.10 1.36
C TYR A 83 -7.39 -7.26 2.68
N PRO A 84 -6.45 -8.20 2.75
CA PRO A 84 -5.74 -8.49 3.99
C PRO A 84 -4.82 -7.33 4.41
N THR A 85 -4.65 -7.12 5.71
CA THR A 85 -3.80 -6.07 6.28
C THR A 85 -2.54 -6.66 6.90
N SER A 86 -1.49 -5.84 7.05
CA SER A 86 -0.21 -6.23 7.67
C SER A 86 0.54 -7.37 6.95
N LEU A 87 0.28 -7.59 5.67
CA LEU A 87 0.93 -8.64 4.87
C LEU A 87 1.75 -8.04 3.71
N LEU A 88 2.90 -8.63 3.43
CA LEU A 88 3.62 -8.48 2.16
C LEU A 88 2.86 -9.27 1.10
N LEU A 89 2.32 -8.57 0.09
CA LEU A 89 1.39 -9.15 -0.89
C LEU A 89 2.07 -9.60 -2.17
N GLY A 90 3.12 -8.90 -2.59
CA GLY A 90 3.70 -9.07 -3.92
C GLY A 90 4.60 -7.91 -4.28
N CYS A 91 4.75 -7.65 -5.58
CA CYS A 91 5.53 -6.53 -6.08
C CYS A 91 5.01 -6.06 -7.45
N VAL A 92 5.41 -4.85 -7.81
CA VAL A 92 5.24 -4.28 -9.15
C VAL A 92 6.58 -3.70 -9.60
N GLU A 93 6.69 -3.33 -10.88
CA GLU A 93 7.83 -2.61 -11.43
C GLU A 93 7.48 -1.13 -11.63
N VAL A 94 8.19 -0.22 -10.97
CA VAL A 94 8.06 1.23 -11.20
C VAL A 94 8.91 1.61 -12.40
N VAL A 95 8.26 1.87 -13.53
CA VAL A 95 8.93 2.21 -14.80
C VAL A 95 9.11 3.71 -14.98
N GLY A 96 8.32 4.53 -14.29
CA GLY A 96 8.33 5.97 -14.48
C GLY A 96 7.68 6.73 -13.33
N CYS A 97 7.86 8.05 -13.34
CA CYS A 97 7.13 8.95 -12.46
C CYS A 97 6.88 10.25 -13.22
N ILE A 98 5.63 10.65 -13.34
CA ILE A 98 5.20 11.89 -14.01
C ILE A 98 4.23 12.66 -13.13
N SER A 99 3.86 13.89 -13.51
CA SER A 99 2.82 14.63 -12.79
C SER A 99 1.42 14.12 -13.11
N CYS A 100 0.46 14.46 -12.25
CA CYS A 100 -0.96 14.20 -12.48
C CYS A 100 -1.44 14.77 -13.82
N GLU A 101 -1.09 16.01 -14.11
CA GLU A 101 -1.49 16.74 -15.32
C GLU A 101 -0.88 16.09 -16.58
N GLU A 102 0.38 15.69 -16.50
CA GLU A 102 1.06 14.95 -17.56
C GLU A 102 0.35 13.63 -17.85
N LEU A 103 0.00 12.86 -16.81
CA LEU A 103 -0.71 11.59 -16.99
C LEU A 103 -2.09 11.80 -17.63
N GLN A 104 -2.86 12.80 -17.18
CA GLN A 104 -4.20 13.08 -17.69
C GLN A 104 -4.20 13.53 -19.16
N SER A 105 -3.15 14.23 -19.58
CA SER A 105 -2.95 14.72 -20.95
C SER A 105 -2.25 13.74 -21.88
N TRP A 106 -1.86 12.55 -21.39
CA TRP A 106 -1.08 11.59 -22.17
C TRP A 106 -1.93 10.77 -23.15
N GLU A 107 -2.27 11.34 -24.31
CA GLU A 107 -3.23 10.78 -25.29
C GLU A 107 -2.92 9.36 -25.78
N GLU A 108 -1.65 8.94 -25.81
CA GLU A 108 -1.27 7.57 -26.16
C GLU A 108 -1.74 6.52 -25.13
N LEU A 109 -2.12 6.95 -23.92
CA LEU A 109 -2.64 6.07 -22.89
C LEU A 109 -4.17 5.96 -22.95
N PRO A 110 -4.72 4.74 -22.71
CA PRO A 110 -6.15 4.55 -22.59
C PRO A 110 -6.76 5.46 -21.51
N GLU A 111 -7.95 5.99 -21.78
CA GLU A 111 -8.60 6.97 -20.92
C GLU A 111 -8.72 6.56 -19.44
N GLY A 112 -9.13 5.33 -19.15
CA GLY A 112 -9.23 4.86 -17.76
C GLY A 112 -7.91 4.86 -17.01
N VAL A 113 -6.77 4.67 -17.68
CA VAL A 113 -5.44 4.77 -17.06
C VAL A 113 -5.12 6.21 -16.68
N ARG A 114 -5.44 7.15 -17.58
CA ARG A 114 -5.23 8.59 -17.38
C ARG A 114 -6.02 9.11 -16.16
N LEU A 115 -7.21 8.54 -15.94
CA LEU A 115 -8.10 8.87 -14.82
C LEU A 115 -7.60 8.35 -13.46
N GLU A 116 -6.63 7.46 -13.40
CA GLU A 116 -6.01 7.04 -12.13
C GLU A 116 -5.14 8.16 -11.50
N GLY A 117 -4.74 9.16 -12.31
CA GLY A 117 -4.02 10.33 -11.85
C GLY A 117 -4.88 11.22 -10.95
N GLN A 118 -4.75 11.03 -9.64
CA GLN A 118 -5.51 11.78 -8.61
C GLN A 118 -4.60 12.44 -7.57
N THR A 119 -3.27 12.40 -7.75
CA THR A 119 -2.28 12.94 -6.82
C THR A 119 -1.10 13.50 -7.59
N ASP A 120 -0.40 14.49 -7.02
CA ASP A 120 0.69 15.26 -7.63
C ASP A 120 1.70 14.43 -8.42
N PHE A 121 2.19 13.32 -7.86
CA PHE A 121 3.14 12.43 -8.51
C PHE A 121 2.52 11.05 -8.75
N CYS A 122 2.54 10.66 -10.02
CA CYS A 122 2.00 9.40 -10.51
C CYS A 122 3.15 8.45 -10.82
N TRP A 123 3.31 7.41 -10.00
CA TRP A 123 4.29 6.35 -10.19
C TRP A 123 3.69 5.32 -11.13
N LEU A 124 4.34 5.09 -12.27
CA LEU A 124 3.84 4.22 -13.32
C LEU A 124 4.28 2.79 -13.02
N CYS A 125 3.30 1.89 -12.81
CA CYS A 125 3.56 0.54 -12.34
C CYS A 125 3.19 -0.49 -13.40
N GLU A 126 4.13 -1.39 -13.68
CA GLU A 126 3.97 -2.52 -14.60
C GLU A 126 4.28 -3.85 -13.92
N GLN A 127 4.07 -4.95 -14.65
CA GLN A 127 4.46 -6.32 -14.26
C GLN A 127 4.02 -6.69 -12.83
N PRO A 128 2.71 -6.61 -12.51
CA PRO A 128 2.24 -7.02 -11.21
C PRO A 128 2.51 -8.50 -10.96
N GLN A 129 3.06 -8.81 -9.79
CA GLN A 129 3.32 -10.17 -9.36
C GLN A 129 2.84 -10.32 -7.91
N LYS A 130 2.11 -11.40 -7.63
CA LYS A 130 1.55 -11.67 -6.29
C LYS A 130 2.23 -12.87 -5.66
N LEU A 131 2.30 -12.87 -4.34
CA LEU A 131 2.74 -14.02 -3.56
C LEU A 131 1.60 -15.03 -3.46
N LEU A 132 1.92 -16.31 -3.66
CA LEU A 132 0.97 -17.39 -3.39
C LEU A 132 0.58 -17.45 -1.91
N ILE A 133 1.54 -17.19 -1.03
CA ILE A 133 1.36 -17.12 0.41
C ILE A 133 1.98 -15.79 0.86
N PRO A 134 1.16 -14.79 1.20
CA PRO A 134 1.65 -13.51 1.74
C PRO A 134 2.41 -13.69 3.06
N PHE A 135 3.39 -12.84 3.33
CA PHE A 135 4.15 -12.88 4.59
C PHE A 135 3.64 -11.85 5.58
N GLU A 136 3.42 -12.26 6.82
CA GLU A 136 3.19 -11.31 7.90
C GLU A 136 4.48 -10.56 8.23
N MET A 137 4.41 -9.23 8.20
CA MET A 137 5.52 -8.37 8.60
C MET A 137 5.02 -6.97 8.94
N ARG A 138 5.83 -6.23 9.72
CA ARG A 138 5.54 -4.83 10.03
C ARG A 138 5.91 -3.94 8.84
N GLY A 139 4.96 -3.09 8.44
CA GLY A 139 5.19 -2.03 7.45
C GLY A 139 5.96 -0.85 8.03
N GLN A 140 6.52 -0.01 7.16
CA GLN A 140 7.22 1.22 7.54
C GLN A 140 6.76 2.41 6.70
N GLN A 141 7.02 3.63 7.19
CA GLN A 141 6.72 4.85 6.44
C GLN A 141 7.77 5.08 5.34
N GLY A 142 7.31 5.55 4.18
CA GLY A 142 8.17 5.78 3.01
C GLY A 142 8.58 4.47 2.31
N VAL A 143 9.59 4.55 1.44
CA VAL A 143 10.22 3.35 0.88
C VAL A 143 11.31 2.86 1.83
N TYR A 144 11.29 1.57 2.14
CA TYR A 144 12.28 0.90 2.99
C TYR A 144 12.78 -0.39 2.33
N ASN A 145 13.92 -0.92 2.76
CA ASN A 145 14.41 -2.20 2.25
C ASN A 145 13.80 -3.36 3.06
N LEU A 146 13.35 -4.41 2.37
CA LEU A 146 12.99 -5.67 3.01
C LEU A 146 14.21 -6.30 3.69
N GLU A 147 13.96 -6.98 4.80
CA GLU A 147 14.94 -7.87 5.41
C GLU A 147 15.32 -8.99 4.44
N LYS A 148 16.61 -9.32 4.39
CA LYS A 148 17.17 -10.31 3.45
C LYS A 148 16.42 -11.64 3.49
N LYS A 149 16.09 -12.15 4.68
CA LYS A 149 15.37 -13.42 4.85
C LYS A 149 13.94 -13.38 4.28
N ILE A 150 13.22 -12.28 4.50
CA ILE A 150 11.86 -12.09 3.97
C ILE A 150 11.93 -12.03 2.44
N TYR A 151 12.85 -11.23 1.90
CA TYR A 151 13.05 -11.12 0.46
C TYR A 151 13.38 -12.47 -0.19
N GLU A 152 14.35 -13.22 0.35
CA GLU A 152 14.75 -14.52 -0.20
C GLU A 152 13.60 -15.54 -0.19
N ALA A 153 12.77 -15.52 0.84
CA ALA A 153 11.56 -16.33 0.90
C ALA A 153 10.51 -15.87 -0.12
N ALA A 154 10.31 -14.55 -0.23
CA ALA A 154 9.27 -13.97 -1.06
C ALA A 154 9.51 -14.16 -2.56
N VAL A 155 10.74 -14.02 -3.03
CA VAL A 155 11.07 -14.25 -4.45
C VAL A 155 10.68 -15.65 -4.92
N ARG A 156 10.77 -16.66 -4.04
CA ARG A 156 10.42 -18.05 -4.37
C ARG A 156 8.91 -18.29 -4.52
N GLY A 157 8.09 -17.48 -3.86
CA GLY A 157 6.63 -17.60 -3.85
C GLY A 157 5.91 -16.72 -4.87
N LEU A 158 6.66 -15.99 -5.69
CA LEU A 158 6.14 -14.94 -6.54
C LEU A 158 5.58 -15.50 -7.86
N ARG A 159 4.40 -15.04 -8.26
CA ARG A 159 3.73 -15.43 -9.51
C ARG A 159 3.30 -14.20 -10.30
N PRO A 160 3.52 -14.16 -11.62
CA PRO A 160 2.94 -13.13 -12.48
C PRO A 160 1.42 -13.09 -12.34
N VAL A 161 0.84 -11.90 -12.44
CA VAL A 161 -0.61 -11.71 -12.49
C VAL A 161 -1.02 -11.34 -13.92
N GLU A 162 -2.05 -12.00 -14.41
CA GLU A 162 -2.72 -11.61 -15.65
C GLU A 162 -3.63 -10.40 -15.32
N ALA A 163 -3.16 -9.20 -15.69
CA ALA A 163 -3.90 -7.97 -15.45
C ALA A 163 -5.16 -7.95 -16.34
N PRO A 164 -6.31 -7.44 -15.86
CA PRO A 164 -7.53 -7.34 -16.68
C PRO A 164 -7.32 -6.49 -17.94
N TYR A 165 -6.44 -5.49 -17.85
CA TYR A 165 -6.01 -4.70 -18.99
C TYR A 165 -4.52 -4.36 -18.85
N PRO A 166 -3.62 -5.18 -19.45
CA PRO A 166 -2.18 -4.93 -19.40
C PRO A 166 -1.83 -3.61 -20.09
N VAL A 167 -1.11 -2.74 -19.39
CA VAL A 167 -0.64 -1.46 -19.93
C VAL A 167 0.88 -1.45 -19.97
N LYS A 168 1.42 -0.93 -21.07
CA LYS A 168 2.83 -0.57 -21.20
C LYS A 168 2.94 0.94 -21.34
N PHE A 169 3.71 1.57 -20.47
CA PHE A 169 3.96 3.00 -20.51
C PHE A 169 5.06 3.29 -21.53
N PRO A 170 4.77 4.03 -22.61
CA PRO A 170 5.77 4.28 -23.64
C PRO A 170 6.89 5.17 -23.07
N LEU A 171 8.14 4.80 -23.33
CA LEU A 171 9.29 5.65 -23.01
C LEU A 171 9.35 6.82 -24.00
N VAL A 172 9.70 8.01 -23.48
CA VAL A 172 9.95 9.20 -24.30
C VAL A 172 11.23 9.02 -25.12
N ASP A 173 12.24 8.39 -24.50
CA ASP A 173 13.46 7.95 -25.18
C ASP A 173 13.64 6.45 -24.97
N PRO A 174 13.50 5.61 -26.01
CA PRO A 174 13.70 4.17 -25.90
C PRO A 174 15.10 3.75 -25.41
N GLN A 175 16.10 4.63 -25.50
CA GLN A 175 17.46 4.39 -25.02
C GLN A 175 17.67 4.80 -23.56
N ASP A 176 16.77 5.62 -22.99
CA ASP A 176 16.80 6.01 -21.57
C ASP A 176 15.62 5.37 -20.81
N PRO A 177 15.82 4.26 -20.09
CA PRO A 177 14.77 3.65 -19.27
C PRO A 177 14.32 4.56 -18.09
N TYR A 178 15.02 5.68 -17.86
CA TYR A 178 14.67 6.69 -16.87
C TYR A 178 14.09 7.96 -17.51
N SER A 179 13.63 7.91 -18.77
CA SER A 179 13.12 9.09 -19.48
C SER A 179 11.83 9.65 -18.85
N LEU A 180 11.03 8.81 -18.20
CA LEU A 180 9.75 9.18 -17.57
C LEU A 180 9.98 9.81 -16.19
N LYS A 181 10.18 11.13 -16.21
CA LYS A 181 10.36 12.02 -15.05
C LYS A 181 9.30 13.14 -15.08
N PRO A 182 8.97 13.77 -13.94
CA PRO A 182 8.05 14.91 -13.96
C PRO A 182 8.56 16.02 -14.88
N GLY A 183 7.69 16.49 -15.78
CA GLY A 183 8.00 17.45 -16.83
C GLY A 183 8.51 16.85 -18.15
N SER A 184 8.66 15.53 -18.23
CA SER A 184 9.15 14.85 -19.44
C SER A 184 8.16 14.88 -20.61
N LEU A 185 6.85 14.99 -20.34
CA LEU A 185 5.81 15.00 -21.38
C LEU A 185 5.45 16.43 -21.85
N ALA A 186 6.00 17.45 -21.20
CA ALA A 186 5.74 18.85 -21.54
C ALA A 186 6.13 19.22 -22.99
N CYS A 187 7.06 18.48 -23.62
CA CYS A 187 7.42 18.70 -25.02
C CYS A 187 6.39 18.14 -26.02
N LEU A 188 5.62 17.11 -25.63
CA LEU A 188 4.60 16.46 -26.45
C LEU A 188 3.30 17.28 -26.49
N SER A 189 3.01 17.99 -25.41
CA SER A 189 1.78 18.79 -25.22
C SER A 189 1.63 20.01 -26.16
N LYS A 190 2.66 20.40 -26.92
CA LYS A 190 2.59 21.61 -27.77
C LYS A 190 1.60 21.53 -28.95
N ASN A 191 1.03 20.36 -29.24
CA ASN A 191 0.14 20.16 -30.38
C ASN A 191 -1.32 19.84 -30.05
N SER A 192 -1.70 19.65 -28.79
CA SER A 192 -3.06 19.26 -28.42
C SER A 192 -3.80 20.42 -27.76
N LYS A 193 -4.84 20.92 -28.44
CA LYS A 193 -5.88 21.74 -27.80
C LYS A 193 -6.40 20.94 -26.61
N ALA A 194 -6.39 21.55 -25.42
CA ALA A 194 -7.05 21.02 -24.24
C ALA A 194 -8.49 20.67 -24.61
N SER A 195 -8.77 19.38 -24.80
CA SER A 195 -10.14 18.91 -24.91
C SER A 195 -10.68 18.92 -23.49
N GLU A 196 -11.67 19.77 -23.22
CA GLU A 196 -12.51 19.63 -22.05
C GLU A 196 -13.18 18.26 -22.18
N LEU A 197 -12.64 17.28 -21.45
CA LEU A 197 -13.20 15.94 -21.35
C LEU A 197 -14.61 16.07 -20.79
N GLY A 198 -15.62 15.85 -21.63
CA GLY A 198 -17.01 15.77 -21.24
C GLY A 198 -17.24 14.52 -20.41
N MET A 199 -16.86 14.56 -19.13
CA MET A 199 -17.09 13.45 -18.21
C MET A 199 -18.59 13.24 -18.01
N SER A 200 -19.03 11.98 -18.05
CA SER A 200 -20.38 11.64 -17.63
C SER A 200 -20.58 12.02 -16.16
N SER A 201 -21.81 12.35 -15.77
CA SER A 201 -22.16 12.65 -14.38
C SER A 201 -21.86 11.47 -13.45
N ASN A 202 -21.92 10.24 -13.94
CA ASN A 202 -21.58 9.05 -13.16
C ASN A 202 -20.07 8.99 -12.87
N LEU A 203 -19.24 9.21 -13.89
CA LEU A 203 -17.79 9.15 -13.78
C LEU A 203 -17.25 10.20 -12.80
N SER A 204 -17.78 11.43 -12.85
CA SER A 204 -17.38 12.49 -11.93
C SER A 204 -17.76 12.17 -10.47
N ASN A 205 -18.92 11.55 -10.25
CA ASN A 205 -19.37 11.13 -8.92
C ASN A 205 -18.46 10.04 -8.33
N VAL A 206 -18.08 9.01 -9.09
CA VAL A 206 -17.19 7.96 -8.58
C VAL A 206 -15.77 8.47 -8.34
N ILE A 207 -15.26 9.39 -9.17
CA ILE A 207 -13.98 10.07 -8.92
C ILE A 207 -14.04 10.84 -7.60
N ALA A 208 -15.12 11.58 -7.36
CA ALA A 208 -15.31 12.31 -6.10
C ALA A 208 -15.38 11.35 -4.90
N GLY A 209 -16.10 10.24 -5.03
CA GLY A 209 -16.17 9.18 -4.01
C GLY A 209 -14.79 8.59 -3.67
N ALA A 210 -13.99 8.26 -4.69
CA ALA A 210 -12.63 7.75 -4.51
C ALA A 210 -11.70 8.77 -3.83
N ARG A 211 -11.83 10.06 -4.15
CA ARG A 211 -11.08 11.14 -3.49
C ARG A 211 -11.43 11.23 -2.00
N VAL A 212 -12.72 11.21 -1.66
CA VAL A 212 -13.16 11.22 -0.26
C VAL A 212 -12.59 10.02 0.49
N ALA A 213 -12.70 8.83 -0.09
CA ALA A 213 -12.12 7.60 0.45
C ALA A 213 -10.60 7.72 0.70
N ALA A 214 -9.84 8.34 -0.21
CA ALA A 214 -8.39 8.52 -0.01
C ALA A 214 -8.05 9.41 1.21
N THR A 215 -8.90 10.38 1.58
CA THR A 215 -8.60 11.34 2.65
C THR A 215 -8.70 10.78 4.07
N GLN A 216 -9.36 9.64 4.28
CA GLN A 216 -9.58 9.06 5.62
C GLN A 216 -8.27 8.66 6.33
N PHE A 217 -7.19 8.45 5.56
CA PHE A 217 -5.90 8.02 6.08
C PHE A 217 -4.95 9.19 6.39
N SER A 218 -5.31 10.42 6.01
CA SER A 218 -4.44 11.60 6.18
C SER A 218 -4.49 12.22 7.58
N ARG A 219 -5.45 11.85 8.43
CA ARG A 219 -5.78 12.56 9.68
C ARG A 219 -5.15 12.03 10.96
N GLU A 220 -4.50 10.86 10.96
CA GLU A 220 -4.07 10.18 12.21
C GLU A 220 -2.69 10.59 12.75
N ASN A 221 -2.02 11.61 12.17
CA ASN A 221 -0.68 12.06 12.62
C ASN A 221 -0.67 13.39 13.41
N LYS A 222 -1.78 13.81 14.02
CA LYS A 222 -1.74 14.83 15.06
C LYS A 222 -1.63 14.16 16.42
N GLY A 223 -0.40 14.04 16.91
CA GLY A 223 -0.11 13.66 18.28
C GLY A 223 -0.87 14.55 19.26
N ASP A 224 -1.55 13.90 20.18
CA ASP A 224 -2.08 14.52 21.39
C ASP A 224 -0.89 15.01 22.22
N SER A 225 -0.61 16.31 22.14
CA SER A 225 0.29 17.02 23.05
C SER A 225 -0.54 17.98 23.89
N GLY A 226 -1.37 17.43 24.78
CA GLY A 226 -1.88 18.15 25.94
C GLY A 226 -0.73 18.47 26.89
N VAL A 227 -0.13 19.65 26.73
CA VAL A 227 0.74 20.26 27.74
C VAL A 227 -0.16 21.00 28.71
N GLU A 228 -0.49 20.38 29.84
CA GLU A 228 -1.00 21.11 31.01
C GLU A 228 0.18 21.65 31.82
N SER A 229 0.22 22.99 31.91
CA SER A 229 1.13 23.77 32.73
C SER A 229 0.84 23.57 34.22
N GLY A 230 1.89 23.32 35.00
CA GLY A 230 1.80 23.15 36.44
C GLY A 230 1.50 24.43 37.22
N ALA A 231 0.83 24.23 38.36
CA ALA A 231 0.82 25.12 39.53
C ALA A 231 0.61 24.27 40.80
N GLU A 232 1.10 24.78 41.92
CA GLU A 232 1.71 24.07 43.04
C GLU A 232 0.76 23.47 44.12
N ILE A 233 1.32 22.55 44.92
CA ILE A 233 0.75 21.86 46.11
C ILE A 233 0.67 22.83 47.32
N PRO A 234 -0.11 22.55 48.40
CA PRO A 234 0.49 21.77 49.52
C PRO A 234 -0.44 20.84 50.33
N VAL A 235 0.13 19.67 50.68
CA VAL A 235 0.13 18.98 52.00
C VAL A 235 -1.22 18.54 52.65
N SER A 236 -1.38 17.23 52.92
CA SER A 236 -1.46 16.67 54.30
C SER A 236 -1.70 15.15 54.40
N SER A 237 -0.88 14.52 55.25
CA SER A 237 -1.11 13.36 56.15
C SER A 237 -1.53 11.97 55.64
N ARG A 238 -0.59 11.01 55.82
CA ARG A 238 -0.69 9.70 56.54
C ARG A 238 -2.00 8.89 56.31
N THR A 239 -1.94 7.62 55.91
CA THR A 239 -1.58 6.51 56.82
C THR A 239 -1.30 5.21 56.05
N ARG A 240 -0.26 4.52 56.50
CA ARG A 240 0.23 3.19 56.13
C ARG A 240 -0.67 2.11 56.74
N ASN A 241 -1.13 1.13 55.96
CA ASN A 241 -1.51 -0.19 56.48
C ASN A 241 -0.90 -1.28 55.61
N GLN A 242 0.19 -1.87 56.12
CA GLN A 242 0.54 -3.25 55.83
C GLN A 242 -0.10 -4.12 56.92
N LEU A 243 -0.78 -5.19 56.51
CA LEU A 243 -1.01 -6.35 57.35
C LEU A 243 -0.33 -7.55 56.68
N LYS A 244 0.73 -8.02 57.33
CA LYS A 244 1.43 -9.27 57.05
C LYS A 244 0.69 -10.41 57.75
N GLY A 245 0.51 -11.51 57.03
CA GLY A 245 0.85 -12.85 57.51
C GLY A 245 -0.26 -13.72 58.11
N LYS A 246 -0.56 -14.83 57.44
CA LYS A 246 -0.32 -16.18 58.02
C LYS A 246 -0.28 -17.25 56.93
N THR A 247 0.76 -18.07 57.02
CA THR A 247 1.13 -19.20 56.15
C THR A 247 0.55 -20.50 56.72
N GLN A 248 0.52 -21.52 55.86
CA GLN A 248 0.49 -22.99 56.09
C GLN A 248 -0.88 -23.67 55.93
N ASN A 249 -1.05 -24.45 54.85
CA ASN A 249 -0.68 -25.87 54.87
C ASN A 249 -0.58 -26.44 53.46
N GLU A 250 0.54 -27.13 53.22
CA GLU A 250 0.77 -28.07 52.13
C GLU A 250 0.01 -29.37 52.43
N GLU A 251 -0.57 -30.03 51.42
CA GLU A 251 -0.86 -31.45 51.50
C GLU A 251 -0.46 -32.17 50.21
N LYS A 252 0.14 -33.34 50.43
CA LYS A 252 1.00 -34.12 49.54
C LYS A 252 0.23 -34.82 48.42
N VAL A 253 0.86 -34.82 47.25
CA VAL A 253 0.69 -35.84 46.22
C VAL A 253 1.51 -37.08 46.61
N PRO A 254 0.99 -38.30 46.52
CA PRO A 254 1.81 -39.51 46.47
C PRO A 254 2.07 -39.95 45.02
N ARG A 255 3.33 -40.30 44.74
CA ARG A 255 3.77 -41.09 43.58
C ARG A 255 4.30 -42.45 44.04
N ASP A 256 4.43 -43.33 43.05
CA ASP A 256 5.14 -44.62 42.98
C ASP A 256 4.22 -45.85 43.20
N ALA A 257 4.23 -46.91 42.36
CA ALA A 257 5.27 -47.42 41.47
C ALA A 257 4.70 -48.21 40.25
N GLU A 258 5.52 -48.29 39.19
CA GLU A 258 5.42 -49.07 37.93
C GLU A 258 5.66 -50.60 38.14
N PRO A 259 5.99 -51.43 37.11
CA PRO A 259 5.64 -51.49 35.67
C PRO A 259 5.09 -52.89 35.28
N ASN A 260 4.62 -53.05 34.04
CA ASN A 260 4.71 -54.35 33.36
C ASN A 260 5.00 -54.15 31.87
N SER A 261 6.18 -54.62 31.47
CA SER A 261 6.59 -54.92 30.09
C SER A 261 6.46 -56.42 29.83
N VAL A 262 6.65 -56.82 28.56
CA VAL A 262 6.74 -58.17 27.93
C VAL A 262 5.52 -58.40 27.00
N THR A 263 5.55 -58.16 25.68
CA THR A 263 6.22 -58.80 24.50
C THR A 263 5.74 -60.22 24.14
N GLU A 264 5.38 -60.36 22.84
CA GLU A 264 5.29 -61.57 21.96
C GLU A 264 4.12 -62.53 22.27
N ASP A 265 3.28 -63.02 21.34
CA ASP A 265 3.36 -63.31 19.89
C ASP A 265 2.15 -62.77 19.09
#